data_AF-A0A160T6X9-F1
#
_entry.id   AF-A0A160T6X9-F1
#
_cell.length_a   1.000
_cell.length_b   1.000
_cell.length_c   1.000
_cell.angle_alpha   90.00
_cell.angle_beta   90.00
_cell.angle_gamma   90.00
#
_symmetry.space_group_name_H-M   'P 1'
#
loop_
_entity.id
_entity.type
_entity.pdbx_description
1 polymer ?
#
loop_
_entity_poly.entity_id
_entity_poly.type
_entity_poly.pdbx_seq_one_letter_code
_entity_poly.pdbx_strand_id
1 'polypeptide(L)'
;MELNSPADWVVFIIVVGLRFLLPLLIPIFPLPAIIVCLLLDGVDQTIFQSFTTMSLDGYQGYDKALDIYYLTVAYISTFRNWVNSYAFRTSRFLYYYRLVGVVLFELTQFRPLLLIFPNVFEYFFIWYEAVRLLWNPARLTRRAILIAAAAIWIFIKLPQEYWIHIAQLDATDVVKRLLGGTPESAWGALIADNVVLIAGFLLVVGAGCFFLYRYLRAHLPPRDHGIALRADDNTERPTDAQLALARRTWEARIFDRDLVEKIALVGLVTVVFAKILPGATATPLGIIFDVALFITANTTASHFLARRGRTVTSGIVHFLIVLTMNYGLVWLGSMLSDAATNWFNATFFVVLLSLIVTLFDRFQPVHLARFPRQPLPARG
;
A
#
# COMPACT_ATOMS: atom_id res chain seq x y z
N MET A 1 -25.39 5.01 5.83
CA MET A 1 -25.14 5.80 4.61
C MET A 1 -26.49 5.90 3.90
N GLU A 2 -27.19 7.02 4.06
CA GLU A 2 -28.42 7.28 3.29
C GLU A 2 -27.97 7.77 1.90
N LEU A 3 -28.05 6.87 0.93
CA LEU A 3 -27.67 7.10 -0.46
C LEU A 3 -28.93 7.51 -1.21
N ASN A 4 -29.06 8.80 -1.50
CA ASN A 4 -30.34 9.41 -1.88
C ASN A 4 -30.63 9.37 -3.39
N SER A 5 -29.63 9.10 -4.25
CA SER A 5 -29.84 9.01 -5.71
C SER A 5 -29.06 7.85 -6.38
N PRO A 6 -29.55 7.28 -7.49
CA PRO A 6 -28.81 6.27 -8.28
C PRO A 6 -27.48 6.79 -8.85
N ALA A 7 -27.37 8.10 -9.10
CA ALA A 7 -26.13 8.72 -9.59
C ALA A 7 -25.02 8.69 -8.54
N ASP A 8 -25.36 8.97 -7.28
CA ASP A 8 -24.43 8.90 -6.14
C ASP A 8 -23.82 7.50 -6.01
N TRP A 9 -24.64 6.46 -6.19
CA TRP A 9 -24.19 5.06 -6.19
C TRP A 9 -23.18 4.75 -7.29
N VAL A 10 -23.42 5.26 -8.51
CA VAL A 10 -22.53 5.03 -9.65
C VAL A 10 -21.16 5.66 -9.38
N VAL A 11 -21.14 6.92 -8.93
CA VAL A 11 -19.88 7.62 -8.61
C VAL A 11 -19.13 6.89 -7.50
N PHE A 12 -19.83 6.50 -6.43
CA PHE A 12 -19.25 5.75 -5.31
C PHE A 12 -18.64 4.42 -5.75
N ILE A 13 -19.37 3.61 -6.50
CA ILE A 13 -18.88 2.31 -6.98
C ILE A 13 -17.67 2.49 -7.90
N ILE A 14 -17.67 3.51 -8.75
CA ILE A 14 -16.54 3.79 -9.65
C ILE A 14 -15.30 4.19 -8.84
N VAL A 15 -15.41 5.16 -7.95
CA VAL A 15 -14.25 5.66 -7.19
C VAL A 15 -13.70 4.58 -6.27
N VAL A 16 -14.55 3.92 -5.47
CA VAL A 16 -14.14 2.82 -4.59
C VAL A 16 -13.61 1.63 -5.39
N GLY A 17 -14.28 1.29 -6.50
CA GLY A 17 -13.85 0.23 -7.40
C GLY A 17 -12.48 0.50 -8.01
N LEU A 18 -12.20 1.74 -8.42
CA LEU A 18 -10.88 2.14 -8.91
C LEU A 18 -9.84 2.07 -7.81
N ARG A 19 -10.10 2.60 -6.61
CA ARG A 19 -9.18 2.52 -5.46
C ARG A 19 -8.91 1.08 -5.02
N PHE A 20 -9.86 0.18 -5.26
CA PHE A 20 -9.69 -1.25 -4.99
C PHE A 20 -8.92 -1.99 -6.10
N LEU A 21 -9.19 -1.71 -7.38
CA LEU A 21 -8.61 -2.46 -8.50
C LEU A 21 -7.23 -1.94 -8.94
N LEU A 22 -7.00 -0.62 -8.91
CA LEU A 22 -5.73 -0.02 -9.33
C LEU A 22 -4.50 -0.55 -8.59
N PRO A 23 -4.55 -0.78 -7.26
CA PRO A 23 -3.41 -1.35 -6.54
C PRO A 23 -2.96 -2.71 -7.07
N LEU A 24 -3.87 -3.51 -7.63
CA LEU A 24 -3.55 -4.81 -8.24
C LEU A 24 -2.68 -4.69 -9.50
N LEU A 25 -2.56 -3.49 -10.07
CA LEU A 25 -1.64 -3.20 -11.16
C LEU A 25 -0.22 -2.91 -10.67
N ILE A 26 0.00 -2.57 -9.38
CA ILE A 26 1.33 -2.25 -8.83
C ILE A 26 2.33 -3.41 -9.02
N PRO A 27 1.97 -4.69 -8.81
CA PRO A 27 2.89 -5.79 -9.09
C PRO A 27 3.32 -5.91 -10.57
N ILE A 28 2.52 -5.38 -11.50
CA ILE A 28 2.74 -5.48 -12.95
C ILE A 28 3.43 -4.23 -13.50
N PHE A 29 2.93 -3.04 -13.12
CA PHE A 29 3.39 -1.73 -13.55
C PHE A 29 3.64 -0.83 -12.32
N PRO A 30 4.73 -1.06 -11.57
CA PRO A 30 4.88 -0.52 -10.20
C PRO A 30 4.79 1.00 -10.11
N LEU A 31 5.59 1.69 -10.92
CA LEU A 31 5.70 3.15 -10.90
C LEU A 31 4.43 3.87 -11.37
N PRO A 32 3.89 3.60 -12.58
CA PRO A 32 2.68 4.30 -13.02
C PRO A 32 1.47 3.94 -12.16
N ALA A 33 1.33 2.68 -11.71
CA ALA A 33 0.19 2.29 -10.88
C ALA A 33 0.20 2.98 -9.52
N ILE A 34 1.34 3.03 -8.82
CA ILE A 34 1.40 3.71 -7.52
C ILE A 34 1.16 5.22 -7.65
N ILE A 35 1.64 5.85 -8.72
CA ILE A 35 1.37 7.27 -8.99
C ILE A 35 -0.12 7.49 -9.23
N VAL A 36 -0.78 6.64 -10.02
CA VAL A 36 -2.22 6.75 -10.24
C VAL A 36 -3.02 6.50 -8.95
N CYS A 37 -2.60 5.57 -8.10
CA CYS A 37 -3.21 5.39 -6.78
C CYS A 37 -3.09 6.64 -5.91
N LEU A 38 -1.90 7.24 -5.82
CA LEU A 38 -1.65 8.47 -5.06
C LEU A 38 -2.48 9.64 -5.61
N LEU A 39 -2.58 9.78 -6.93
CA LEU A 39 -3.40 10.82 -7.55
C LEU A 39 -4.88 10.63 -7.26
N LEU A 40 -5.38 9.38 -7.34
CA LEU A 40 -6.78 9.08 -7.07
C LEU A 40 -7.14 9.33 -5.60
N ASP A 41 -6.25 8.96 -4.68
CA ASP A 41 -6.34 9.25 -3.25
C ASP A 41 -6.43 10.77 -2.98
N GLY A 42 -5.59 11.56 -3.65
CA GLY A 42 -5.61 13.02 -3.47
C GLY A 42 -6.85 13.75 -4.02
N VAL A 43 -7.64 13.13 -4.92
CA VAL A 43 -8.77 13.80 -5.59
C VAL A 43 -10.14 13.21 -5.27
N ASP A 44 -10.22 12.06 -4.61
CA ASP A 44 -11.49 11.36 -4.41
C ASP A 44 -12.53 12.16 -3.62
N GLN A 45 -12.12 12.85 -2.56
CA GLN A 45 -12.98 13.69 -1.75
C GLN A 45 -13.54 14.83 -2.59
N THR A 46 -12.72 15.40 -3.48
CA THR A 46 -13.14 16.45 -4.41
C THR A 46 -14.13 15.90 -5.44
N ILE A 47 -13.92 14.67 -5.94
CA ILE A 47 -14.86 14.00 -6.85
C ILE A 47 -16.20 13.80 -6.15
N PHE A 48 -16.22 13.29 -4.91
CA PHE A 48 -17.48 13.14 -4.18
C PHE A 48 -18.19 14.46 -3.96
N GLN A 49 -17.49 15.49 -3.47
CA GLN A 49 -18.08 16.80 -3.22
C GLN A 49 -18.62 17.48 -4.49
N SER A 50 -18.00 17.21 -5.65
CA SER A 50 -18.39 17.84 -6.92
C SER A 50 -19.54 17.12 -7.63
N PHE A 51 -19.62 15.80 -7.46
CA PHE A 51 -20.54 14.96 -8.25
C PHE A 51 -21.64 14.29 -7.42
N THR A 52 -21.59 14.32 -6.09
CA THR A 52 -22.57 13.70 -5.22
C THR A 52 -23.06 14.62 -4.10
N THR A 53 -24.27 14.36 -3.59
CA THR A 53 -24.82 15.05 -2.41
C THR A 53 -24.67 14.24 -1.12
N MET A 54 -23.73 13.29 -1.11
CA MET A 54 -23.59 12.30 -0.03
C MET A 54 -22.92 12.86 1.22
N SER A 55 -23.39 12.43 2.40
CA SER A 55 -22.61 12.55 3.64
C SER A 55 -21.37 11.66 3.55
N LEU A 56 -20.20 12.27 3.74
CA LEU A 56 -18.89 11.60 3.72
C LEU A 56 -18.50 11.00 5.08
N ASP A 57 -19.36 11.12 6.10
CA ASP A 57 -19.04 10.71 7.48
C ASP A 57 -18.70 9.21 7.56
N GLY A 58 -19.32 8.39 6.72
CA GLY A 58 -19.01 6.96 6.62
C GLY A 58 -17.85 6.63 5.69
N TYR A 59 -17.48 7.52 4.75
CA TYR A 59 -16.47 7.26 3.71
C TYR A 59 -15.03 7.30 4.25
N GLN A 60 -14.76 8.20 5.21
CA GLN A 60 -13.43 8.39 5.79
C GLN A 60 -12.80 7.09 6.33
N GLY A 61 -13.63 6.18 6.83
CA GLY A 61 -13.16 4.85 7.23
C GLY A 61 -12.69 4.00 6.05
N TYR A 62 -13.49 3.92 4.99
CA TYR A 62 -13.14 3.19 3.77
C TYR A 62 -11.91 3.77 3.08
N ASP A 63 -11.84 5.08 2.99
CA ASP A 63 -10.72 5.84 2.48
C ASP A 63 -9.40 5.40 3.13
N LYS A 64 -9.32 5.51 4.46
CA LYS A 64 -8.16 5.04 5.24
C LYS A 64 -7.86 3.55 5.05
N ALA A 65 -8.89 2.71 4.93
CA ALA A 65 -8.70 1.28 4.70
C ALA A 65 -8.10 0.98 3.32
N LEU A 66 -8.55 1.71 2.29
CA LEU A 66 -8.04 1.63 0.93
C LEU A 66 -6.60 2.15 0.84
N ASP A 67 -6.23 3.14 1.65
CA ASP A 67 -4.86 3.63 1.75
C ASP A 67 -3.89 2.57 2.25
N ILE A 68 -4.25 1.95 3.37
CA ILE A 68 -3.45 0.87 3.95
C ILE A 68 -3.41 -0.30 2.98
N TYR A 69 -4.51 -0.60 2.30
CA TYR A 69 -4.56 -1.66 1.32
C TYR A 69 -3.60 -1.42 0.15
N TYR A 70 -3.60 -0.25 -0.50
CA TYR A 70 -2.72 -0.03 -1.65
C TYR A 70 -1.24 -0.02 -1.22
N LEU A 71 -0.91 0.54 -0.05
CA LEU A 71 0.45 0.49 0.50
C LEU A 71 0.86 -0.94 0.85
N THR A 72 -0.07 -1.76 1.37
CA THR A 72 0.16 -3.19 1.61
C THR A 72 0.46 -3.92 0.31
N VAL A 73 -0.30 -3.65 -0.76
CA VAL A 73 -0.07 -4.26 -2.07
C VAL A 73 1.27 -3.79 -2.65
N ALA A 74 1.61 -2.51 -2.52
CA ALA A 74 2.93 -1.98 -2.91
C ALA A 74 4.05 -2.69 -2.14
N TYR A 75 3.92 -2.86 -0.82
CA TYR A 75 4.87 -3.59 -0.01
C TYR A 75 5.04 -5.03 -0.48
N ILE A 76 3.94 -5.76 -0.64
CA ILE A 76 3.95 -7.15 -1.11
C ILE A 76 4.54 -7.26 -2.52
N SER A 77 4.31 -6.28 -3.39
CA SER A 77 4.89 -6.27 -4.74
C SER A 77 6.42 -6.29 -4.74
N THR A 78 7.06 -5.74 -3.70
CA THR A 78 8.52 -5.75 -3.56
C THR A 78 9.10 -7.16 -3.45
N PHE A 79 8.33 -8.14 -2.97
CA PHE A 79 8.74 -9.54 -2.82
C PHE A 79 9.02 -10.17 -4.18
N ARG A 80 8.20 -9.80 -5.17
CA ARG A 80 8.30 -10.24 -6.55
C ARG A 80 9.31 -9.42 -7.34
N ASN A 81 9.22 -8.10 -7.20
CA ASN A 81 9.81 -7.14 -8.15
C ASN A 81 11.23 -6.71 -7.78
N TRP A 82 11.58 -6.65 -6.49
CA TRP A 82 12.84 -6.05 -6.07
C TRP A 82 13.99 -7.06 -6.08
N VAL A 83 15.08 -6.67 -6.73
CA VAL A 83 16.30 -7.49 -6.88
C VAL A 83 17.41 -7.11 -5.90
N ASN A 84 17.25 -6.02 -5.16
CA ASN A 84 18.22 -5.58 -4.17
C ASN A 84 17.74 -5.92 -2.75
N SER A 85 18.40 -6.88 -2.10
CA SER A 85 18.02 -7.35 -0.75
C SER A 85 18.14 -6.27 0.33
N TYR A 86 19.02 -5.28 0.16
CA TYR A 86 19.15 -4.19 1.11
C TYR A 86 17.99 -3.22 0.96
N ALA A 87 17.65 -2.83 -0.27
CA ALA A 87 16.48 -2.00 -0.55
C ALA A 87 15.20 -2.66 -0.01
N PHE A 88 15.02 -3.95 -0.26
CA PHE A 88 13.87 -4.71 0.23
C PHE A 88 13.75 -4.69 1.77
N ARG A 89 14.87 -4.82 2.49
CA ARG A 89 14.87 -4.74 3.96
C ARG A 89 14.55 -3.32 4.44
N THR A 90 15.06 -2.30 3.75
CA THR A 90 14.73 -0.90 4.03
C THR A 90 13.26 -0.62 3.79
N SER A 91 12.68 -1.04 2.67
CA SER A 91 11.25 -0.84 2.38
C SER A 91 10.37 -1.57 3.39
N ARG A 92 10.73 -2.80 3.76
CA ARG A 92 10.07 -3.54 4.85
C ARG A 92 10.08 -2.76 6.16
N PHE A 93 11.24 -2.25 6.57
CA PHE A 93 11.33 -1.45 7.79
C PHE A 93 10.43 -0.21 7.71
N LEU A 94 10.52 0.57 6.64
CA LEU A 94 9.74 1.80 6.46
C LEU A 94 8.23 1.53 6.46
N TYR A 95 7.80 0.44 5.80
CA TYR A 95 6.39 0.06 5.74
C TYR A 95 5.87 -0.33 7.12
N TYR A 96 6.55 -1.24 7.83
CA TYR A 96 6.12 -1.66 9.17
C TYR A 96 6.22 -0.51 10.18
N TYR A 97 7.22 0.37 10.05
CA TYR A 97 7.31 1.56 10.87
C TYR A 97 6.06 2.43 10.72
N ARG A 98 5.64 2.72 9.47
CA ARG A 98 4.39 3.45 9.21
C ARG A 98 3.16 2.69 9.74
N LEU A 99 3.05 1.38 9.47
CA LEU A 99 1.89 0.58 9.86
C LEU A 99 1.70 0.53 11.39
N VAL A 100 2.79 0.38 12.15
CA VAL A 100 2.76 0.47 13.62
C VAL A 100 2.32 1.86 14.06
N GLY A 101 2.81 2.93 13.42
CA GLY A 101 2.36 4.29 13.68
C GLY A 101 0.86 4.48 13.48
N VAL A 102 0.30 3.93 12.40
CA VAL A 102 -1.15 3.96 12.14
C VAL A 102 -1.90 3.20 13.22
N VAL A 103 -1.47 2.00 13.60
CA VAL A 103 -2.10 1.24 14.70
C VAL A 103 -2.08 2.04 16.00
N LEU A 104 -0.93 2.60 16.39
CA LEU A 104 -0.83 3.40 17.61
C LEU A 104 -1.74 4.64 17.55
N PHE A 105 -1.83 5.30 16.40
CA PHE A 105 -2.73 6.41 16.20
C PHE A 105 -4.19 5.99 16.35
N GLU A 106 -4.63 4.89 15.73
CA GLU A 106 -6.02 4.41 15.87
C GLU A 106 -6.36 4.03 17.32
N LEU A 107 -5.40 3.53 18.10
CA LEU A 107 -5.61 3.15 19.49
C LEU A 107 -5.62 4.33 20.47
N THR A 108 -4.82 5.35 20.21
CA THR A 108 -4.62 6.48 21.15
C THR A 108 -5.29 7.76 20.71
N GLN A 109 -5.65 7.86 19.41
CA GLN A 109 -6.07 9.07 18.72
C GLN A 109 -5.06 10.23 18.82
N PHE A 110 -3.79 9.91 19.15
CA PHE A 110 -2.74 10.92 19.35
C PHE A 110 -2.09 11.30 18.01
N ARG A 111 -2.61 12.38 17.40
CA ARG A 111 -2.21 12.86 16.07
C ARG A 111 -0.68 13.02 15.84
N PRO A 112 0.14 13.49 16.80
CA PRO A 112 1.59 13.58 16.62
C PRO A 112 2.30 12.26 16.30
N LEU A 113 1.66 11.11 16.55
CA LEU A 113 2.20 9.81 16.09
C LEU A 113 2.35 9.75 14.58
N LEU A 114 1.50 10.42 13.80
CA LEU A 114 1.60 10.42 12.34
C LEU A 114 2.86 11.17 11.85
N LEU A 115 3.30 12.19 12.60
CA LEU A 115 4.58 12.88 12.36
C LEU A 115 5.79 12.01 12.75
N ILE A 116 5.69 11.25 13.85
CA ILE A 116 6.76 10.36 14.32
C ILE A 116 6.91 9.17 13.36
N PHE A 117 5.79 8.65 12.86
CA PHE A 117 5.71 7.53 11.92
C PHE A 117 5.25 7.98 10.54
N PRO A 118 6.01 8.83 9.83
CA PRO A 118 5.57 9.39 8.56
C PRO A 118 5.59 8.34 7.45
N ASN A 119 4.80 8.54 6.39
CA ASN A 119 4.74 7.59 5.28
C ASN A 119 5.95 7.71 4.33
N VAL A 120 7.15 7.40 4.82
CA VAL A 120 8.39 7.41 4.01
C VAL A 120 8.41 6.26 3.00
N PHE A 121 7.75 5.15 3.32
CA PHE A 121 7.72 3.95 2.50
C PHE A 121 7.23 4.24 1.07
N GLU A 122 6.11 4.95 0.92
CA GLU A 122 5.53 5.25 -0.38
C GLU A 122 6.52 5.98 -1.31
N TYR A 123 7.17 7.02 -0.79
CA TYR A 123 8.09 7.84 -1.57
C TYR A 123 9.39 7.10 -1.85
N PHE A 124 9.84 6.28 -0.90
CA PHE A 124 10.97 5.39 -1.11
C PHE A 124 10.68 4.32 -2.18
N PHE A 125 9.46 3.80 -2.22
CA PHE A 125 9.01 2.88 -3.27
C PHE A 125 9.02 3.58 -4.64
N ILE A 126 8.42 4.77 -4.74
CA ILE A 126 8.42 5.57 -5.97
C ILE A 126 9.85 5.85 -6.44
N TRP A 127 10.76 6.26 -5.52
CA TRP A 127 12.16 6.48 -5.85
C TRP A 127 12.85 5.22 -6.39
N TYR A 128 12.69 4.08 -5.71
CA TYR A 128 13.32 2.83 -6.16
C TYR A 128 12.80 2.40 -7.54
N GLU A 129 11.49 2.50 -7.76
CA GLU A 129 10.87 2.15 -9.05
C GLU A 129 11.21 3.16 -10.16
N ALA A 130 11.42 4.44 -9.81
CA ALA A 130 11.95 5.44 -10.74
C ALA A 130 13.41 5.14 -11.13
N VAL A 131 14.23 4.62 -10.21
CA VAL A 131 15.56 4.12 -10.56
C VAL A 131 15.43 2.91 -11.49
N ARG A 132 14.59 1.92 -11.15
CA ARG A 132 14.35 0.72 -11.98
C ARG A 132 13.88 1.07 -13.40
N LEU A 133 13.13 2.16 -13.56
CA LEU A 133 12.62 2.60 -14.85
C LEU A 133 13.73 2.80 -15.90
N LEU A 134 14.91 3.25 -15.47
CA LEU A 134 16.00 3.71 -16.34
C LEU A 134 17.36 3.05 -16.06
N TRP A 135 17.57 2.49 -14.87
CA TRP A 135 18.82 1.89 -14.43
C TRP A 135 18.59 0.56 -13.71
N ASN A 136 19.62 -0.29 -13.69
CA ASN A 136 19.57 -1.56 -12.99
C ASN A 136 19.68 -1.33 -11.46
N PRO A 137 18.62 -1.58 -10.67
CA PRO A 137 18.62 -1.32 -9.24
C PRO A 137 19.48 -2.31 -8.43
N ALA A 138 19.97 -3.40 -9.04
CA ALA A 138 20.94 -4.29 -8.42
C ALA A 138 22.29 -3.60 -8.16
N ARG A 139 22.62 -2.54 -8.94
CA ARG A 139 23.85 -1.75 -8.78
C ARG A 139 23.78 -0.72 -7.65
N LEU A 140 22.60 -0.50 -7.06
CA LEU A 140 22.43 0.45 -5.97
C LEU A 140 23.24 0.02 -4.74
N THR A 141 24.15 0.89 -4.31
CA THR A 141 24.93 0.68 -3.09
C THR A 141 24.05 0.86 -1.86
N ARG A 142 24.44 0.20 -0.76
CA ARG A 142 23.76 0.36 0.55
C ARG A 142 23.74 1.82 1.01
N ARG A 143 24.82 2.56 0.74
CA ARG A 143 24.93 3.99 1.04
C ARG A 143 23.90 4.81 0.28
N ALA A 144 23.75 4.58 -1.04
CA ALA A 144 22.76 5.29 -1.84
C ALA A 144 21.33 5.04 -1.34
N ILE A 145 21.02 3.80 -0.97
CA ILE A 145 19.71 3.43 -0.41
C ILE A 145 19.45 4.13 0.93
N LEU A 146 20.41 4.13 1.84
CA LEU A 146 20.28 4.82 3.14
C LEU A 146 20.14 6.33 2.98
N ILE A 147 20.96 6.94 2.12
CA ILE A 147 20.91 8.38 1.86
C ILE A 147 19.58 8.74 1.24
N ALA A 148 19.08 7.97 0.27
CA ALA A 148 17.76 8.21 -0.32
C ALA A 148 16.64 8.10 0.71
N ALA A 149 16.62 7.05 1.52
CA ALA A 149 15.62 6.88 2.58
C ALA A 149 15.67 8.03 3.61
N ALA A 150 16.87 8.42 4.06
CA ALA A 150 17.06 9.52 5.00
C ALA A 150 16.68 10.88 4.38
N ALA A 151 17.03 11.11 3.11
CA ALA A 151 16.69 12.36 2.42
C ALA A 151 15.18 12.50 2.23
N ILE A 152 14.50 11.43 1.81
CA ILE A 152 13.04 11.39 1.69
C ILE A 152 12.40 11.62 3.08
N TRP A 153 12.91 10.97 4.12
CA TRP A 153 12.40 11.14 5.47
C TRP A 153 12.53 12.60 5.94
N ILE A 154 13.75 13.14 5.93
CA ILE A 154 14.08 14.40 6.60
C ILE A 154 13.62 15.62 5.80
N PHE A 155 13.82 15.62 4.48
CA PHE A 155 13.60 16.82 3.67
C PHE A 155 12.24 16.84 2.97
N ILE A 156 11.59 15.69 2.81
CA ILE A 156 10.29 15.60 2.15
C ILE A 156 9.20 15.33 3.17
N LYS A 157 9.32 14.21 3.90
CA LYS A 157 8.22 13.71 4.71
C LYS A 157 8.03 14.44 6.04
N LEU A 158 9.09 14.72 6.80
CA LEU A 158 8.93 15.47 8.05
C LEU A 158 8.29 16.85 7.84
N PRO A 159 8.72 17.67 6.86
CA PRO A 159 8.05 18.94 6.58
C PRO A 159 6.58 18.76 6.16
N GLN A 160 6.31 17.79 5.28
CA GLN A 160 4.95 17.48 4.82
C GLN A 160 4.04 17.08 5.99
N GLU A 161 4.51 16.19 6.85
CA GLU A 161 3.72 15.65 7.97
C GLU A 161 3.56 16.69 9.08
N TYR A 162 4.55 17.56 9.29
CA TYR A 162 4.42 18.71 10.19
C TYR A 162 3.33 19.67 9.69
N TRP A 163 3.35 19.98 8.39
CA TRP A 163 2.37 20.86 7.76
C TRP A 163 0.93 20.33 7.92
N ILE A 164 0.73 19.03 7.67
CA ILE A 164 -0.60 18.41 7.70
C ILE A 164 -1.08 18.15 9.14
N HIS A 165 -0.22 17.65 10.03
CA HIS A 165 -0.65 17.13 11.32
C HIS A 165 -0.46 18.10 12.49
N ILE A 166 0.57 18.95 12.45
CA ILE A 166 0.83 19.94 13.52
C ILE A 166 0.29 21.30 13.13
N ALA A 167 0.67 21.81 11.96
CA ALA A 167 0.22 23.13 11.50
C ALA A 167 -1.24 23.11 11.04
N GLN A 168 -1.76 21.94 10.63
CA GLN A 168 -3.13 21.74 10.14
C GLN A 168 -3.53 22.75 9.06
N LEU A 169 -2.56 23.09 8.21
CA LEU A 169 -2.73 24.07 7.15
C LEU A 169 -3.30 23.36 5.93
N ASP A 170 -4.52 23.74 5.53
CA ASP A 170 -5.04 23.35 4.22
C ASP A 170 -4.28 24.10 3.13
N ALA A 171 -3.66 23.35 2.21
CA ALA A 171 -2.92 23.92 1.08
C ALA A 171 -3.83 24.82 0.23
N THR A 172 -5.11 24.45 0.09
CA THR A 172 -6.12 25.23 -0.64
C THR A 172 -6.32 26.60 0.01
N ASP A 173 -6.48 26.63 1.32
CA ASP A 173 -6.68 27.89 2.06
C ASP A 173 -5.45 28.77 2.00
N VAL A 174 -4.26 28.18 2.10
CA VAL A 174 -2.99 28.92 1.98
C VAL A 174 -2.86 29.53 0.59
N VAL A 175 -3.15 28.77 -0.47
CA VAL A 175 -3.13 29.28 -1.85
C VAL A 175 -4.16 30.40 -2.03
N LYS A 176 -5.41 30.21 -1.57
CA LYS A 176 -6.44 31.25 -1.65
C LYS A 176 -6.01 32.53 -0.93
N ARG A 177 -5.41 32.42 0.26
CA ARG A 177 -4.87 33.57 0.99
C ARG A 177 -3.70 34.25 0.28
N LEU A 178 -2.79 33.49 -0.33
CA LEU A 178 -1.69 34.04 -1.13
C LEU A 178 -2.19 34.81 -2.36
N LEU A 179 -3.32 34.40 -2.94
CA LEU A 179 -4.01 35.08 -4.04
C LEU A 179 -4.89 36.27 -3.56
N GLY A 180 -4.85 36.61 -2.26
CA GLY A 180 -5.61 37.72 -1.67
C GLY A 180 -7.05 37.40 -1.26
N GLY A 181 -7.44 36.12 -1.30
CA GLY A 181 -8.78 35.65 -0.96
C GLY A 181 -8.96 35.10 0.45
N THR A 182 -10.19 34.71 0.74
CA THR A 182 -10.59 33.93 1.94
C THR A 182 -10.83 32.46 1.56
N PRO A 183 -10.90 31.53 2.53
CA PRO A 183 -11.27 30.12 2.27
C PRO A 183 -12.56 29.94 1.45
N GLU A 184 -13.53 30.84 1.63
CA GLU A 184 -14.83 30.83 0.94
C GLU A 184 -14.79 31.44 -0.47
N SER A 185 -13.68 32.09 -0.84
CA SER A 185 -13.56 32.77 -2.12
C SER A 185 -13.64 31.79 -3.30
N ALA A 186 -14.36 32.20 -4.35
CA ALA A 186 -14.51 31.43 -5.58
C ALA A 186 -13.20 31.41 -6.39
N TRP A 187 -12.77 30.22 -6.82
CA TRP A 187 -11.53 30.05 -7.58
C TRP A 187 -11.49 30.85 -8.88
N GLY A 188 -12.62 30.94 -9.59
CA GLY A 188 -12.67 31.63 -10.89
C GLY A 188 -12.25 33.10 -10.80
N ALA A 189 -12.75 33.82 -9.79
CA ALA A 189 -12.39 35.22 -9.56
C ALA A 189 -10.91 35.35 -9.14
N LEU A 190 -10.46 34.53 -8.17
CA LEU A 190 -9.07 34.57 -7.70
C LEU A 190 -8.06 34.27 -8.81
N ILE A 191 -8.36 33.31 -9.70
CA ILE A 191 -7.49 32.97 -10.83
C ILE A 191 -7.48 34.12 -11.83
N ALA A 192 -8.65 34.67 -12.18
CA ALA A 192 -8.76 35.78 -13.14
C ALA A 192 -7.99 37.02 -12.67
N ASP A 193 -8.08 37.36 -11.38
CA ASP A 193 -7.42 38.53 -10.81
C ASP A 193 -5.90 38.34 -10.66
N ASN A 194 -5.42 37.10 -10.62
CA ASN A 194 -4.01 36.76 -10.40
C ASN A 194 -3.35 36.04 -11.60
N VAL A 195 -3.93 36.10 -12.80
CA VAL A 195 -3.41 35.38 -13.99
C VAL A 195 -1.93 35.63 -14.22
N VAL A 196 -1.47 36.88 -14.10
CA VAL A 196 -0.06 37.24 -14.31
C VAL A 196 0.85 36.63 -13.24
N LEU A 197 0.42 36.65 -11.97
CA LEU A 197 1.16 36.05 -10.85
C LEU A 197 1.25 34.53 -11.01
N ILE A 198 0.14 33.88 -11.36
CA ILE A 198 0.08 32.43 -11.61
C ILE A 198 0.96 32.06 -12.80
N ALA A 199 0.85 32.78 -13.92
CA ALA A 199 1.68 32.54 -15.10
C ALA A 199 3.17 32.74 -14.80
N GLY A 200 3.53 33.79 -14.05
CA GLY A 200 4.89 34.03 -13.59
C GLY A 200 5.41 32.91 -12.70
N PHE A 201 4.61 32.46 -11.73
CA PHE A 201 4.95 31.33 -10.87
C PHE A 201 5.15 30.04 -11.66
N LEU A 202 4.22 29.69 -12.57
CA LEU A 202 4.34 28.52 -13.44
C LEU A 202 5.58 28.58 -14.33
N LEU A 203 5.94 29.77 -14.83
CA LEU A 203 7.15 29.98 -15.60
C LEU A 203 8.40 29.73 -14.75
N VAL A 204 8.45 30.24 -13.52
CA VAL A 204 9.56 30.02 -12.58
C VAL A 204 9.68 28.54 -12.22
N VAL A 205 8.57 27.87 -11.90
CA VAL A 205 8.55 26.43 -11.62
C VAL A 205 9.00 25.64 -12.85
N GLY A 206 8.47 25.97 -14.04
CA GLY A 206 8.85 25.34 -15.30
C GLY A 206 10.34 25.51 -15.62
N ALA A 207 10.87 26.72 -15.43
CA ALA A 207 12.30 27.00 -15.57
C ALA A 207 13.13 26.20 -14.55
N GLY A 208 12.71 26.16 -13.28
CA GLY A 208 13.34 25.36 -12.24
C GLY A 208 13.38 23.87 -12.58
N CYS A 209 12.25 23.30 -13.02
CA CYS A 209 12.16 21.92 -13.50
C CYS A 209 13.07 21.68 -14.72
N PHE A 210 13.15 22.62 -15.65
CA PHE A 210 14.03 22.53 -16.81
C PHE A 210 15.50 22.53 -16.41
N PHE A 211 15.94 23.46 -15.55
CA PHE A 211 17.31 23.50 -15.04
C PHE A 211 17.66 22.26 -14.23
N LEU A 212 16.74 21.80 -13.37
CA LEU A 212 16.89 20.55 -12.63
C LEU A 212 17.03 19.36 -13.58
N TYR A 213 16.19 19.26 -14.60
CA TYR A 213 16.30 18.21 -15.63
C TYR A 213 17.65 18.26 -16.33
N ARG A 214 18.13 19.44 -16.72
CA ARG A 214 19.45 19.61 -17.35
C ARG A 214 20.59 19.22 -16.41
N TYR A 215 20.52 19.63 -15.15
CA TYR A 215 21.49 19.31 -14.12
C TYR A 215 21.54 17.79 -13.87
N LEU A 216 20.38 17.16 -13.67
CA LEU A 216 20.26 15.71 -13.48
C LEU A 216 20.77 14.96 -14.71
N ARG A 217 20.42 15.38 -15.93
CA ARG A 217 20.92 14.75 -17.16
C ARG A 217 22.45 14.84 -17.29
N ALA A 218 23.07 15.90 -16.77
CA ALA A 218 24.52 16.07 -16.81
C ALA A 218 25.26 15.26 -15.74
N HIS A 219 24.62 14.97 -14.60
CA HIS A 219 25.27 14.33 -13.44
C HIS A 219 24.85 12.87 -13.20
N LEU A 220 23.75 12.41 -13.83
CA LEU A 220 23.31 11.03 -13.73
C LEU A 220 24.07 10.13 -14.71
N PRO A 221 24.34 8.87 -14.33
CA PRO A 221 24.95 7.91 -15.25
C PRO A 221 24.05 7.68 -16.47
N PRO A 222 24.64 7.28 -17.61
CA PRO A 222 23.85 6.87 -18.78
C PRO A 222 22.86 5.79 -18.38
N ARG A 223 21.70 5.77 -19.05
CA ARG A 223 20.65 4.79 -18.80
C ARG A 223 21.19 3.39 -19.11
N ASP A 224 20.89 2.42 -18.26
CA ASP A 224 21.28 1.03 -18.52
C ASP A 224 20.45 0.39 -19.62
N HIS A 225 19.20 0.86 -19.80
CA HIS A 225 18.25 0.34 -20.78
C HIS A 225 17.20 1.39 -21.18
N GLY A 226 16.33 1.05 -22.12
CA GLY A 226 15.13 1.83 -22.45
C GLY A 226 14.14 1.94 -21.29
N ILE A 227 13.07 2.72 -21.46
CA ILE A 227 12.04 2.90 -20.43
C ILE A 227 11.36 1.56 -20.14
N ALA A 228 11.48 1.08 -18.90
CA ALA A 228 10.99 -0.22 -18.45
C ALA A 228 9.75 -0.07 -17.54
N LEU A 229 8.56 -0.02 -18.12
CA LEU A 229 7.33 0.22 -17.37
C LEU A 229 6.86 -1.02 -16.59
N ARG A 230 7.05 -2.22 -17.15
CA ARG A 230 6.61 -3.46 -16.51
C ARG A 230 7.68 -3.94 -15.55
N ALA A 231 7.25 -4.50 -14.41
CA ALA A 231 8.15 -5.02 -13.39
C ALA A 231 9.13 -6.08 -13.91
N ASP A 232 8.76 -6.79 -14.97
CA ASP A 232 9.57 -7.86 -15.57
C ASP A 232 10.52 -7.39 -16.67
N ASP A 233 10.39 -6.14 -17.11
CA ASP A 233 11.28 -5.56 -18.12
C ASP A 233 12.70 -5.49 -17.54
N ASN A 234 13.69 -5.99 -18.28
CA ASN A 234 15.12 -5.94 -17.95
C ASN A 234 15.50 -6.55 -16.58
N THR A 235 14.64 -7.41 -16.02
CA THR A 235 14.86 -8.08 -14.73
C THR A 235 14.86 -9.59 -14.92
N GLU A 236 15.97 -10.25 -14.58
CA GLU A 236 16.04 -11.71 -14.61
C GLU A 236 15.01 -12.32 -13.65
N ARG A 237 14.17 -13.21 -14.18
CA ARG A 237 13.21 -13.97 -13.37
C ARG A 237 13.89 -15.24 -12.85
N PRO A 238 13.58 -15.67 -11.61
CA PRO A 238 13.99 -16.98 -11.16
C PRO A 238 13.47 -18.07 -12.10
N THR A 239 14.28 -19.10 -12.35
CA THR A 239 13.90 -20.23 -13.19
C THR A 239 12.78 -21.05 -12.55
N ASP A 240 12.04 -21.81 -13.35
CA ASP A 240 10.97 -22.68 -12.83
C ASP A 240 11.50 -23.69 -11.80
N ALA A 241 12.73 -24.17 -11.98
CA ALA A 241 13.41 -25.04 -11.02
C ALA A 241 13.68 -24.32 -9.68
N GLN A 242 14.16 -23.06 -9.73
CA GLN A 242 14.37 -22.25 -8.53
C GLN A 242 13.05 -21.94 -7.82
N LEU A 243 11.98 -21.62 -8.56
CA LEU A 243 10.66 -21.38 -8.00
C LEU A 243 10.06 -22.65 -7.38
N ALA A 244 10.20 -23.80 -8.02
CA ALA A 244 9.76 -25.09 -7.49
C ALA A 244 10.51 -25.45 -6.19
N LEU A 245 11.83 -25.24 -6.15
CA LEU A 245 12.63 -25.45 -4.94
C LEU A 245 12.24 -24.49 -3.82
N ALA A 246 12.05 -23.21 -4.14
CA ALA A 246 11.63 -22.20 -3.16
C ALA A 246 10.25 -22.53 -2.57
N ARG A 247 9.28 -22.94 -3.41
CA ARG A 247 7.96 -23.41 -2.96
C ARG A 247 8.08 -24.60 -2.02
N ARG A 248 8.84 -25.64 -2.41
CA ARG A 248 9.07 -26.82 -1.54
C ARG A 248 9.74 -26.44 -0.22
N THR A 249 10.67 -25.50 -0.23
CA THR A 249 11.40 -25.06 0.98
C THR A 249 10.49 -24.29 1.92
N TRP A 250 9.63 -23.43 1.38
CA TRP A 250 8.60 -22.72 2.13
C TRP A 250 7.55 -23.70 2.67
N GLU A 251 7.07 -24.62 1.82
CA GLU A 251 6.14 -25.70 2.17
C GLU A 251 6.76 -26.79 3.09
N ALA A 252 8.06 -26.77 3.37
CA ALA A 252 8.66 -27.66 4.34
C ALA A 252 8.66 -27.07 5.76
N ARG A 253 8.54 -25.74 5.90
CA ARG A 253 8.67 -25.03 7.18
C ARG A 253 7.34 -24.40 7.56
N ILE A 254 6.59 -25.09 8.43
CA ILE A 254 5.29 -24.60 8.92
C ILE A 254 5.47 -23.35 9.79
N PHE A 255 6.44 -23.37 10.70
CA PHE A 255 6.76 -22.24 11.57
C PHE A 255 8.08 -21.63 11.16
N ASP A 256 8.02 -20.53 10.43
CA ASP A 256 9.19 -19.77 10.03
C ASP A 256 8.97 -18.26 10.15
N ARG A 257 10.00 -17.49 9.82
CA ARG A 257 9.95 -16.03 9.83
C ARG A 257 8.85 -15.49 8.91
N ASP A 258 8.48 -16.21 7.86
CA ASP A 258 7.49 -15.76 6.87
C ASP A 258 6.08 -15.93 7.40
N LEU A 259 5.81 -17.01 8.14
CA LEU A 259 4.57 -17.15 8.90
C LEU A 259 4.42 -16.01 9.91
N VAL A 260 5.48 -15.71 10.69
CA VAL A 260 5.46 -14.62 11.67
C VAL A 260 5.20 -13.27 10.99
N GLU A 261 5.87 -13.02 9.86
CA GLU A 261 5.71 -11.79 9.09
C GLU A 261 4.28 -11.66 8.52
N LYS A 262 3.72 -12.75 8.01
CA LYS A 262 2.35 -12.82 7.51
C LYS A 262 1.34 -12.55 8.63
N ILE A 263 1.51 -13.20 9.79
CA ILE A 263 0.68 -12.98 10.98
C ILE A 263 0.77 -11.52 11.44
N ALA A 264 1.97 -10.97 11.53
CA ALA A 264 2.16 -9.56 11.91
C ALA A 264 1.52 -8.60 10.90
N LEU A 265 1.73 -8.83 9.59
CA LEU A 265 1.16 -8.00 8.53
C LEU A 265 -0.36 -8.00 8.59
N VAL A 266 -0.97 -9.19 8.49
CA VAL A 266 -2.42 -9.34 8.45
C VAL A 266 -3.02 -8.93 9.80
N GLY A 267 -2.36 -9.24 10.91
CA GLY A 267 -2.81 -8.85 12.25
C GLY A 267 -2.88 -7.34 12.42
N LEU A 268 -1.81 -6.63 12.06
CA LEU A 268 -1.79 -5.16 12.14
C LEU A 268 -2.83 -4.52 11.20
N VAL A 269 -2.94 -4.99 9.95
CA VAL A 269 -3.95 -4.49 9.00
C VAL A 269 -5.37 -4.73 9.52
N THR A 270 -5.66 -5.93 10.03
CA THR A 270 -6.98 -6.25 10.61
C THR A 270 -7.27 -5.42 11.84
N VAL A 271 -6.28 -5.13 12.71
CA VAL A 271 -6.46 -4.23 13.85
C VAL A 271 -6.86 -2.83 13.40
N VAL A 272 -6.20 -2.27 12.37
CA VAL A 272 -6.58 -0.97 11.84
C VAL A 272 -8.00 -1.00 11.27
N PHE A 273 -8.32 -2.01 10.46
CA PHE A 273 -9.66 -2.16 9.86
C PHE A 273 -10.76 -2.33 10.91
N ALA A 274 -10.49 -3.05 12.00
CA ALA A 274 -11.43 -3.18 13.10
C ALA A 274 -11.67 -1.85 13.82
N LYS A 275 -10.67 -0.98 13.95
CA LYS A 275 -10.85 0.36 14.56
C LYS A 275 -11.55 1.36 13.65
N ILE A 276 -11.48 1.13 12.35
CA ILE A 276 -12.24 1.89 11.35
C ILE A 276 -13.74 1.50 11.38
N LEU A 277 -14.07 0.28 11.80
CA LEU A 277 -15.43 -0.24 11.84
C LEU A 277 -16.25 0.31 13.01
N PRO A 278 -17.42 0.93 12.77
CA PRO A 278 -18.33 1.32 13.85
C PRO A 278 -18.80 0.09 14.62
N GLY A 279 -18.67 0.09 15.95
CA GLY A 279 -19.19 -0.96 16.83
C GLY A 279 -18.27 -2.17 17.05
N ALA A 280 -17.03 -2.16 16.57
CA ALA A 280 -16.08 -3.24 16.86
C ALA A 280 -15.62 -3.21 18.33
N THR A 281 -16.05 -4.20 19.11
CA THR A 281 -15.70 -4.34 20.54
C THR A 281 -14.44 -5.18 20.80
N ALA A 282 -13.91 -5.84 19.76
CA ALA A 282 -12.75 -6.71 19.88
C ALA A 282 -11.50 -5.94 20.30
N THR A 283 -10.76 -6.50 21.27
CA THR A 283 -9.47 -5.94 21.68
C THR A 283 -8.43 -6.19 20.59
N PRO A 284 -7.45 -5.28 20.39
CA PRO A 284 -6.39 -5.49 19.39
C PRO A 284 -5.62 -6.79 19.56
N LEU A 285 -5.37 -7.19 20.81
CA LEU A 285 -4.71 -8.46 21.13
C LEU A 285 -5.58 -9.67 20.76
N GLY A 286 -6.90 -9.60 20.98
CA GLY A 286 -7.83 -10.63 20.54
C GLY A 286 -7.81 -10.79 19.01
N ILE A 287 -7.86 -9.68 18.28
CA ILE A 287 -7.78 -9.70 16.81
C ILE A 287 -6.48 -10.34 16.32
N ILE A 288 -5.34 -9.97 16.90
CA ILE A 288 -4.05 -10.54 16.53
C ILE A 288 -4.01 -12.05 16.83
N PHE A 289 -4.56 -12.47 17.97
CA PHE A 289 -4.65 -13.89 18.33
C PHE A 289 -5.52 -14.67 17.34
N ASP A 290 -6.70 -14.16 17.00
CA ASP A 290 -7.62 -14.79 16.05
C ASP A 290 -6.99 -14.91 14.65
N VAL A 291 -6.34 -13.83 14.19
CA VAL A 291 -5.59 -13.82 12.93
C VAL A 291 -4.43 -14.82 12.96
N ALA A 292 -3.68 -14.89 14.06
CA ALA A 292 -2.56 -15.82 14.20
C ALA A 292 -3.04 -17.27 14.15
N LEU A 293 -4.10 -17.60 14.89
CA LEU A 293 -4.72 -18.92 14.89
C LEU A 293 -5.18 -19.29 13.49
N PHE A 294 -5.89 -18.38 12.82
CA PHE A 294 -6.41 -18.62 11.48
C PHE A 294 -5.31 -18.80 10.43
N ILE A 295 -4.34 -17.91 10.37
CA ILE A 295 -3.26 -17.99 9.38
C ILE A 295 -2.46 -19.27 9.60
N THR A 296 -2.23 -19.66 10.85
CA THR A 296 -1.56 -20.93 11.18
C THR A 296 -2.39 -22.13 10.72
N ALA A 297 -3.70 -22.12 10.95
CA ALA A 297 -4.61 -23.19 10.50
C ALA A 297 -4.65 -23.30 8.96
N ASN A 298 -4.80 -22.17 8.26
CA ASN A 298 -4.81 -22.12 6.81
C ASN A 298 -3.46 -22.57 6.20
N THR A 299 -2.35 -22.15 6.82
CA THR A 299 -1.00 -22.57 6.40
C THR A 299 -0.85 -24.08 6.57
N THR A 300 -1.27 -24.64 7.72
CA THR A 300 -1.24 -26.08 7.98
C THR A 300 -2.10 -26.88 7.00
N ALA A 301 -3.31 -26.41 6.68
CA ALA A 301 -4.19 -27.04 5.69
C ALA A 301 -3.56 -27.01 4.29
N SER A 302 -2.97 -25.87 3.91
CA SER A 302 -2.27 -25.71 2.63
C SER A 302 -1.07 -26.65 2.51
N HIS A 303 -0.26 -26.80 3.58
CA HIS A 303 0.83 -27.77 3.64
C HIS A 303 0.33 -29.21 3.46
N PHE A 304 -0.77 -29.57 4.09
CA PHE A 304 -1.35 -30.91 3.99
C PHE A 304 -1.80 -31.23 2.55
N LEU A 305 -2.38 -30.26 1.85
CA LEU A 305 -2.77 -30.39 0.44
C LEU A 305 -1.56 -30.44 -0.49
N ALA A 306 -0.52 -29.64 -0.23
CA ALA A 306 0.72 -29.65 -0.99
C ALA A 306 1.44 -31.01 -0.92
N ARG A 307 1.45 -31.65 0.26
CA ARG A 307 1.98 -33.03 0.43
C ARG A 307 1.23 -34.08 -0.39
N ARG A 308 -0.03 -33.82 -0.76
CA ARG A 308 -0.84 -34.68 -1.64
C ARG A 308 -0.68 -34.33 -3.13
N GLY A 309 0.29 -33.49 -3.48
CA GLY A 309 0.58 -33.08 -4.86
C GLY A 309 -0.43 -32.08 -5.46
N ARG A 310 -1.39 -31.58 -4.67
CA ARG A 310 -2.37 -30.60 -5.13
C ARG A 310 -1.86 -29.20 -4.86
N THR A 311 -1.22 -28.59 -5.86
CA THR A 311 -0.83 -27.17 -5.81
C THR A 311 -1.80 -26.34 -6.64
N VAL A 312 -2.24 -25.21 -6.09
CA VAL A 312 -3.15 -24.29 -6.78
C VAL A 312 -2.32 -23.34 -7.63
N THR A 313 -2.28 -23.56 -8.94
CA THR A 313 -1.51 -22.74 -9.88
C THR A 313 -2.19 -21.40 -10.20
N SER A 314 -3.53 -21.39 -10.30
CA SER A 314 -4.32 -20.20 -10.59
C SER A 314 -4.42 -19.26 -9.38
N GLY A 315 -4.10 -17.98 -9.60
CA GLY A 315 -4.20 -16.95 -8.55
C GLY A 315 -5.64 -16.68 -8.14
N ILE A 316 -6.57 -16.75 -9.10
CA ILE A 316 -8.00 -16.55 -8.86
C ILE A 316 -8.55 -17.69 -8.00
N VAL A 317 -8.18 -18.95 -8.30
CA VAL A 317 -8.64 -20.09 -7.50
C VAL A 317 -8.08 -20.01 -6.08
N HIS A 318 -6.81 -19.63 -5.92
CA HIS A 318 -6.24 -19.43 -4.59
C HIS A 318 -6.98 -18.33 -3.82
N PHE A 319 -7.25 -17.20 -4.46
CA PHE A 319 -8.05 -16.12 -3.89
C PHE A 319 -9.44 -16.60 -3.46
N LEU A 320 -10.17 -17.33 -4.31
CA LEU A 320 -11.51 -17.84 -3.99
C LEU A 320 -11.50 -18.83 -2.81
N ILE A 321 -10.46 -19.66 -2.70
CA ILE A 321 -10.28 -20.55 -1.53
C ILE A 321 -10.11 -19.72 -0.26
N VAL A 322 -9.16 -18.78 -0.25
CA VAL A 322 -8.89 -17.92 0.91
C VAL A 322 -10.13 -17.09 1.26
N LEU A 323 -10.83 -16.57 0.25
CA LEU A 323 -12.06 -15.79 0.41
C LEU A 323 -13.15 -16.62 1.06
N THR A 324 -13.39 -17.84 0.58
CA THR A 324 -14.40 -18.75 1.14
C THR A 324 -14.07 -19.10 2.59
N MET A 325 -12.80 -19.36 2.90
CA MET A 325 -12.36 -19.62 4.26
C MET A 325 -12.58 -18.42 5.18
N ASN A 326 -12.22 -17.21 4.72
CA ASN A 326 -12.41 -15.98 5.49
C ASN A 326 -13.89 -15.67 5.72
N TYR A 327 -14.76 -15.87 4.72
CA TYR A 327 -16.21 -15.77 4.90
C TYR A 327 -16.75 -16.78 5.89
N GLY A 328 -16.28 -18.04 5.82
CA GLY A 328 -16.65 -19.08 6.77
C GLY A 328 -16.35 -18.68 8.21
N LEU A 329 -15.20 -18.02 8.45
CA LEU A 329 -14.87 -17.51 9.78
C LEU A 329 -15.79 -16.38 10.23
N VAL A 330 -16.01 -15.37 9.39
CA VAL A 330 -16.89 -14.25 9.75
C VAL A 330 -18.30 -14.76 10.02
N TRP A 331 -18.77 -15.72 9.23
CA TRP A 331 -20.05 -16.37 9.45
C TRP A 331 -20.09 -17.13 10.78
N LEU A 332 -19.10 -17.96 11.10
CA LEU A 332 -19.01 -18.63 12.40
C LEU A 332 -18.96 -17.63 13.57
N GLY A 333 -18.18 -16.55 13.45
CA GLY A 333 -18.12 -15.48 14.44
C GLY A 333 -19.46 -14.78 14.63
N SER A 334 -20.22 -14.57 13.55
CA SER A 334 -21.56 -13.99 13.60
C SER A 334 -22.59 -14.90 14.29
N MET A 335 -22.41 -16.22 14.26
CA MET A 335 -23.30 -17.15 14.99
C MET A 335 -23.03 -17.16 16.50
N LEU A 336 -21.80 -16.86 16.90
CA LEU A 336 -21.37 -16.84 18.30
C LEU A 336 -21.58 -15.48 18.97
N SER A 337 -21.94 -14.45 18.19
CA SER A 337 -22.12 -13.09 18.67
C SER A 337 -23.59 -12.71 18.64
N ASP A 338 -24.09 -12.12 19.73
CA ASP A 338 -25.44 -11.54 19.79
C ASP A 338 -25.56 -10.20 19.03
N ALA A 339 -24.45 -9.69 18.47
CA ALA A 339 -24.42 -8.42 17.75
C ALA A 339 -24.81 -8.57 16.27
N ALA A 340 -25.64 -7.64 15.78
CA ALA A 340 -25.97 -7.57 14.37
C ALA A 340 -24.70 -7.32 13.51
N THR A 341 -24.38 -8.27 12.63
CA THR A 341 -23.23 -8.15 11.74
C THR A 341 -23.56 -7.28 10.53
N ASN A 342 -22.79 -6.21 10.30
CA ASN A 342 -22.87 -5.45 9.06
C ASN A 342 -22.17 -6.21 7.93
N TRP A 343 -22.95 -6.96 7.15
CA TRP A 343 -22.44 -7.80 6.06
C TRP A 343 -21.76 -7.02 4.93
N PHE A 344 -22.12 -5.76 4.70
CA PHE A 344 -21.47 -4.92 3.70
C PHE A 344 -20.02 -4.64 4.11
N ASN A 345 -19.82 -4.15 5.34
CA ASN A 345 -18.50 -3.87 5.87
C ASN A 345 -17.66 -5.15 5.97
N ALA A 346 -18.27 -6.23 6.50
CA ALA A 346 -17.63 -7.54 6.60
C ALA A 346 -17.13 -8.03 5.23
N THR A 347 -17.98 -7.97 4.21
CA THR A 347 -17.64 -8.33 2.82
C THR A 347 -16.44 -7.52 2.31
N PHE A 348 -16.49 -6.20 2.47
CA PHE A 348 -15.42 -5.30 2.03
C PHE A 348 -14.06 -5.69 2.63
N PHE A 349 -13.99 -5.88 3.94
CA PHE A 349 -12.75 -6.23 4.62
C PHE A 349 -12.30 -7.67 4.36
N VAL A 350 -13.23 -8.63 4.33
CA VAL A 350 -12.92 -10.03 3.99
C VAL A 350 -12.29 -10.11 2.61
N VAL A 351 -12.81 -9.39 1.63
CA VAL A 351 -12.25 -9.35 0.27
C VAL A 351 -10.83 -8.75 0.29
N LEU A 352 -10.62 -7.61 0.94
CA LEU A 352 -9.30 -6.97 1.05
C LEU A 352 -8.26 -7.88 1.71
N LEU A 353 -8.59 -8.45 2.87
CA LEU A 353 -7.70 -9.35 3.61
C LEU A 353 -7.39 -10.62 2.81
N SER A 354 -8.38 -11.18 2.11
CA SER A 354 -8.19 -12.35 1.25
C SER A 354 -7.22 -12.05 0.11
N LEU A 355 -7.30 -10.86 -0.50
CA LEU A 355 -6.35 -10.43 -1.52
C LEU A 355 -4.94 -10.26 -0.94
N ILE A 356 -4.80 -9.57 0.19
CA ILE A 356 -3.50 -9.37 0.87
C ILE A 356 -2.82 -10.72 1.14
N VAL A 357 -3.56 -11.67 1.75
CA VAL A 357 -3.06 -13.01 2.04
C VAL A 357 -2.66 -13.75 0.76
N THR A 358 -3.51 -13.70 -0.27
CA THR A 358 -3.24 -14.39 -1.54
C THR A 358 -2.00 -13.83 -2.25
N LEU A 359 -1.85 -12.51 -2.28
CA LEU A 359 -0.69 -11.84 -2.88
C LEU A 359 0.60 -12.17 -2.12
N PHE A 360 0.54 -12.13 -0.79
CA PHE A 360 1.67 -12.49 0.07
C PHE A 360 2.15 -13.92 -0.24
N ASP A 361 1.24 -14.89 -0.19
CA ASP A 361 1.56 -16.30 -0.41
C ASP A 361 2.07 -16.58 -1.82
N ARG A 362 1.60 -15.82 -2.81
CA ARG A 362 2.02 -16.01 -4.21
C ARG A 362 3.38 -15.40 -4.51
N PHE A 363 3.74 -14.28 -3.88
CA PHE A 363 5.00 -13.58 -4.13
C PHE A 363 6.13 -14.01 -3.19
N GLN A 364 5.82 -14.58 -2.02
CA GLN A 364 6.82 -15.09 -1.09
C GLN A 364 7.78 -16.11 -1.71
N PRO A 365 7.32 -17.13 -2.49
CA PRO A 365 8.24 -18.06 -3.14
C PRO A 365 9.15 -17.40 -4.18
N VAL A 366 8.71 -16.31 -4.82
CA VAL A 366 9.54 -15.55 -5.77
C VAL A 366 10.68 -14.85 -5.03
N HIS A 367 10.37 -14.26 -3.87
CA HIS A 367 11.38 -13.65 -3.01
C HIS A 367 12.42 -14.68 -2.54
N LEU A 368 11.95 -15.84 -2.06
CA LEU A 368 12.83 -16.93 -1.60
C LEU A 368 13.69 -17.51 -2.74
N ALA A 369 13.17 -17.54 -3.97
CA ALA A 369 13.95 -17.97 -5.12
C ALA A 369 15.06 -16.97 -5.49
N ARG A 370 14.83 -15.66 -5.32
CA ARG A 370 15.85 -14.62 -5.54
C ARG A 370 16.88 -14.55 -4.42
N PHE A 371 16.44 -14.77 -3.18
CA PHE A 371 17.29 -14.72 -1.99
C PHE A 371 17.16 -16.02 -1.19
N PRO A 372 17.75 -17.12 -1.68
CA PRO A 372 17.67 -18.41 -1.01
C PRO A 372 18.22 -18.30 0.41
N ARG A 373 17.49 -18.87 1.36
CA ARG A 373 18.02 -19.14 2.70
C ARG A 373 18.98 -20.31 2.59
N GLN A 374 19.99 -20.35 3.47
CA GLN A 374 20.83 -21.54 3.58
C GLN A 374 19.93 -22.79 3.77
N PRO A 375 20.15 -23.86 2.99
CA PRO A 375 19.41 -25.11 3.17
C PRO A 375 19.67 -25.66 4.57
N LEU A 376 18.67 -26.35 5.15
CA LEU A 376 18.92 -27.12 6.37
C LEU A 376 20.02 -28.14 6.06
N PRO A 377 20.98 -28.40 6.97
CA PRO A 377 21.84 -29.57 6.83
C PRO A 377 20.93 -30.79 6.62
N ALA A 378 21.27 -31.60 5.62
CA ALA A 378 20.53 -32.83 5.35
C ALA A 378 20.44 -33.61 6.66
N ARG A 379 19.23 -34.02 7.06
CA ARG A 379 19.08 -34.99 8.14
C ARG A 379 19.74 -36.27 7.64
N GLY A 380 20.93 -36.55 8.17
CA GLY A 380 21.66 -37.79 7.95
C GLY A 380 20.93 -38.99 8.54
#